data_AF-A0A959ARX6-F1
#
_entry.id   AF-A0A959ARX6-F1
#
_cell.length_a   1.000
_cell.length_b   1.000
_cell.length_c   1.000
_cell.angle_alpha   90.00
_cell.angle_beta   90.00
_cell.angle_gamma   90.00
#
_symmetry.space_group_name_H-M   'P 1'
#
loop_
_entity.id
_entity.type
_entity.pdbx_description
1 polymer ?
#
loop_
_entity_poly.entity_id
_entity_poly.type
_entity_poly.pdbx_seq_one_letter_code
_entity_poly.pdbx_strand_id
1 'polypeptide(L)'
;MNRFSLPGALLVALCCCFYNSVSAQQSVARQWNEALLQAIREDFARPPVHARNLFHTAIALYDSWAVYDTVAQTYLLGKTVGNYTCPFDGITMPPPANIEAARNATMSYAAYRVLFKRFTNSPNAAVTLTRFNNLMLTLGYDFSFTSTDYQNGGPAALGNYIGQCILQMGLLDGANEQNNYAIQFYEPVNPPMIMADPGAPTLLDPNHWQPLTLTLAIDQNGNPIPSTQVFQSPEWGLVYPFSLKNEDLTVYERDGHEYWVYHDPGTVPFLDTIAGDSTSEEYKWNFELVMAWSAHHDPNDGVMWDISPRAVGNIQSYPQTWAEYHDFYDFIDGGDPAMGRDTNPRTGDPYVSQMVPRGDYVRVLAQFWADGPNSETPPGHWFTILNYVSDHPSFVKKFNGKGPVLSDLEWDVKAYLSLGGALHDAAIAAWGIKGWYDGVRPVTALRYMAGLGQSSDPNLPSYHPAGVDLIPGLIELVEAGDPLEGPNGENIGKIKFYTWRGPDYVTDPTTQIAGVGWILAEEWWPYQRKTFVTPPFAGYISGHSTYSRTAAEILTMITGDEYFPAGMGEFHVDANSNFLGLEQGPSVDLTLQWATY
;
A
#
# COMPACT_ATOMS: atom_id res chain seq x y z
N MET A 1 25.61 28.70 -23.39
CA MET A 1 25.83 28.82 -21.93
C MET A 1 24.46 28.95 -21.29
N ASN A 2 24.01 27.88 -20.63
CA ASN A 2 23.16 27.88 -19.44
C ASN A 2 22.88 26.40 -19.15
N ARG A 3 23.63 25.89 -18.18
CA ARG A 3 23.60 24.51 -17.70
C ARG A 3 22.34 24.35 -16.86
N PHE A 4 21.48 23.41 -17.24
CA PHE A 4 20.49 22.86 -16.33
C PHE A 4 21.25 22.08 -15.25
N SER A 5 21.25 22.62 -14.03
CA SER A 5 21.70 21.94 -12.82
C SER A 5 20.62 20.94 -12.39
N LEU A 6 20.97 19.66 -12.32
CA LEU A 6 20.18 18.65 -11.63
C LEU A 6 20.00 19.07 -10.14
N PRO A 7 18.80 18.97 -9.55
CA PRO A 7 18.65 19.06 -8.11
C PRO A 7 19.31 17.84 -7.48
N GLY A 8 20.17 18.09 -6.49
CA GLY A 8 20.89 17.06 -5.76
C GLY A 8 19.95 16.13 -4.99
N ALA A 9 20.29 14.85 -5.00
CA ALA A 9 19.71 13.84 -4.12
C ALA A 9 19.95 14.27 -2.66
N LEU A 10 18.89 14.70 -1.97
CA LEU A 10 18.91 14.84 -0.53
C LEU A 10 18.66 13.45 0.06
N LEU A 11 19.72 12.85 0.62
CA LEU A 11 19.55 11.77 1.59
C LEU A 11 18.80 12.36 2.80
N VAL A 12 17.58 11.91 3.06
CA VAL A 12 16.98 12.07 4.39
C VAL A 12 17.82 11.21 5.33
N ALA A 13 18.68 11.85 6.10
CA ALA A 13 19.47 11.20 7.12
C ALA A 13 18.58 10.95 8.33
N LEU A 14 18.28 9.68 8.63
CA LEU A 14 17.90 9.30 9.99
C LEU A 14 19.02 9.77 10.93
N CYS A 15 18.72 10.73 11.81
CA CYS A 15 19.62 11.08 12.92
C CYS A 15 19.61 9.95 13.96
N CYS A 16 20.35 8.88 13.68
CA CYS A 16 20.67 7.87 14.67
C CYS A 16 21.70 8.45 15.64
N CYS A 17 21.33 8.57 16.92
CA CYS A 17 22.30 8.75 17.98
C CYS A 17 23.24 7.53 17.99
N PHE A 18 24.48 7.71 17.57
CA PHE A 18 25.50 6.65 17.49
C PHE A 18 25.88 6.17 18.90
N TYR A 19 25.26 5.09 19.35
CA TYR A 19 25.99 4.10 20.13
C TYR A 19 26.81 3.28 19.14
N ASN A 20 28.13 3.19 19.36
CA ASN A 20 29.00 2.28 18.62
C ASN A 20 28.65 0.82 19.00
N SER A 21 27.57 0.29 18.44
CA SER A 21 27.33 -1.14 18.33
C SER A 21 28.08 -1.62 17.09
N VAL A 22 28.92 -2.64 17.27
CA VAL A 22 29.47 -3.42 16.14
C VAL A 22 28.27 -3.93 15.35
N SER A 23 27.99 -3.34 14.18
CA SER A 23 26.96 -3.83 13.28
C SER A 23 27.39 -5.22 12.82
N ALA A 24 26.64 -6.24 13.22
CA ALA A 24 26.76 -7.58 12.64
C ALA A 24 26.52 -7.46 11.13
N GLN A 25 27.33 -8.14 10.33
CA GLN A 25 27.15 -8.14 8.88
C GLN A 25 25.78 -8.73 8.54
N GLN A 26 24.93 -7.96 7.84
CA GLN A 26 23.62 -8.42 7.38
C GLN A 26 23.73 -9.76 6.66
N SER A 27 22.78 -10.66 6.91
CA SER A 27 22.71 -11.94 6.19
C SER A 27 22.61 -11.71 4.67
N VAL A 28 22.99 -12.70 3.87
CA VAL A 28 22.84 -12.61 2.41
C VAL A 28 21.37 -12.46 2.00
N ALA A 29 20.45 -13.08 2.75
CA ALA A 29 19.01 -12.95 2.51
C ALA A 29 18.55 -11.50 2.72
N ARG A 30 19.03 -10.85 3.79
CA ARG A 30 18.78 -9.43 4.05
C ARG A 30 19.34 -8.54 2.93
N GLN A 31 20.56 -8.79 2.47
CA GLN A 31 21.16 -8.00 1.38
C GLN A 31 20.37 -8.08 0.07
N TRP A 32 19.86 -9.27 -0.29
CA TRP A 32 18.98 -9.44 -1.46
C TRP A 32 17.60 -8.83 -1.26
N ASN A 33 17.06 -8.88 -0.04
CA ASN A 33 15.81 -8.21 0.28
C ASN A 33 15.93 -6.68 0.15
N GLU A 34 17.00 -6.06 0.68
CA GLU A 34 17.25 -4.63 0.51
C GLU A 34 17.42 -4.24 -0.97
N ALA A 35 18.08 -5.10 -1.77
CA ALA A 35 18.18 -4.89 -3.21
C ALA A 35 16.82 -4.96 -3.91
N LEU A 36 15.93 -5.87 -3.50
CA LEU A 36 14.55 -5.97 -3.98
C LEU A 36 13.72 -4.75 -3.57
N LEU A 37 13.75 -4.36 -2.30
CA LEU A 37 13.02 -3.17 -1.82
C LEU A 37 13.44 -1.93 -2.61
N GLN A 38 14.74 -1.74 -2.81
CA GLN A 38 15.24 -0.64 -3.64
C GLN A 38 14.80 -0.74 -5.10
N ALA A 39 14.75 -1.95 -5.67
CA ALA A 39 14.23 -2.15 -7.01
C ALA A 39 12.75 -1.77 -7.13
N ILE A 40 11.94 -2.01 -6.09
CA ILE A 40 10.52 -1.61 -6.06
C ILE A 40 10.39 -0.08 -6.02
N ARG A 41 11.21 0.63 -5.22
CA ARG A 41 11.25 2.11 -5.20
C ARG A 41 11.55 2.72 -6.56
N GLU A 42 12.27 1.97 -7.40
CA GLU A 42 12.70 2.37 -8.74
C GLU A 42 11.75 1.87 -9.85
N ASP A 43 10.68 1.15 -9.50
CA ASP A 43 9.74 0.56 -10.45
C ASP A 43 8.39 1.30 -10.48
N PHE A 44 7.51 0.91 -11.39
CA PHE A 44 6.12 1.37 -11.35
C PHE A 44 5.43 0.95 -10.06
N ALA A 45 4.53 1.79 -9.53
CA ALA A 45 3.68 1.43 -8.39
C ALA A 45 2.68 0.31 -8.77
N ARG A 46 3.01 -0.94 -8.42
CA ARG A 46 2.24 -2.15 -8.78
C ARG A 46 2.08 -3.10 -7.58
N PRO A 47 1.28 -2.76 -6.55
CA PRO A 47 1.27 -3.50 -5.29
C PRO A 47 1.07 -5.02 -5.44
N PRO A 48 0.15 -5.55 -6.28
CA PRO A 48 -0.01 -7.00 -6.42
C PRO A 48 1.22 -7.69 -7.02
N VAL A 49 1.84 -7.05 -8.03
CA VAL A 49 3.06 -7.54 -8.67
C VAL A 49 4.22 -7.53 -7.67
N HIS A 50 4.32 -6.50 -6.83
CA HIS A 50 5.37 -6.37 -5.83
C HIS A 50 5.23 -7.33 -4.67
N ALA A 51 4.00 -7.54 -4.15
CA ALA A 51 3.71 -8.58 -3.17
C ALA A 51 4.14 -9.96 -3.68
N ARG A 52 3.80 -10.28 -4.94
CA ARG A 52 4.21 -11.51 -5.60
C ARG A 52 5.72 -11.62 -5.81
N ASN A 53 6.41 -10.53 -6.16
CA ASN A 53 7.87 -10.52 -6.31
C ASN A 53 8.58 -10.76 -4.96
N LEU A 54 8.09 -10.14 -3.88
CA LEU A 54 8.55 -10.36 -2.51
C LEU A 54 8.39 -11.81 -2.10
N PHE A 55 7.22 -12.41 -2.36
CA PHE A 55 6.96 -13.82 -2.09
C PHE A 55 7.87 -14.75 -2.91
N HIS A 56 7.98 -14.55 -4.23
CA HIS A 56 8.78 -15.41 -5.10
C HIS A 56 10.27 -15.35 -4.74
N THR A 57 10.78 -14.18 -4.36
CA THR A 57 12.15 -14.06 -3.87
C THR A 57 12.30 -14.68 -2.48
N ALA A 58 11.30 -14.57 -1.60
CA ALA A 58 11.32 -15.26 -0.32
C ALA A 58 11.35 -16.80 -0.47
N ILE A 59 10.62 -17.38 -1.44
CA ILE A 59 10.76 -18.80 -1.81
C ILE A 59 12.19 -19.10 -2.25
N ALA A 60 12.76 -18.27 -3.13
CA ALA A 60 14.13 -18.47 -3.64
C ALA A 60 15.15 -18.54 -2.49
N LEU A 61 15.03 -17.63 -1.53
CA LEU A 61 15.90 -17.56 -0.36
C LEU A 61 15.66 -18.74 0.59
N TYR A 62 14.40 -19.04 0.90
CA TYR A 62 14.05 -20.11 1.83
C TYR A 62 14.41 -21.50 1.29
N ASP A 63 14.10 -21.82 0.04
CA ASP A 63 14.44 -23.13 -0.54
C ASP A 63 15.95 -23.33 -0.64
N SER A 64 16.70 -22.27 -0.94
CA SER A 64 18.16 -22.28 -0.93
C SER A 64 18.75 -22.51 0.46
N TRP A 65 18.05 -22.13 1.53
CA TRP A 65 18.43 -22.43 2.91
C TRP A 65 18.05 -23.86 3.32
N ALA A 66 16.79 -24.21 3.07
CA ALA A 66 16.14 -25.43 3.54
C ALA A 66 16.70 -26.69 2.88
N VAL A 67 17.17 -26.61 1.63
CA VAL A 67 17.76 -27.77 0.92
C VAL A 67 19.01 -28.33 1.62
N TYR A 68 19.69 -27.53 2.46
CA TYR A 68 20.83 -27.96 3.26
C TYR A 68 20.48 -28.22 4.73
N ASP A 69 19.22 -28.01 5.13
CA ASP A 69 18.76 -28.20 6.49
C ASP A 69 18.30 -29.65 6.73
N THR A 70 18.47 -30.14 7.96
CA THR A 70 18.07 -31.52 8.32
C THR A 70 16.62 -31.64 8.77
N VAL A 71 15.96 -30.52 9.08
CA VAL A 71 14.58 -30.48 9.62
C VAL A 71 13.66 -29.73 8.68
N ALA A 72 14.09 -28.60 8.15
CA ALA A 72 13.27 -27.80 7.25
C ALA A 72 13.00 -28.54 5.94
N GLN A 73 11.84 -28.25 5.34
CA GLN A 73 11.52 -28.69 4.00
C GLN A 73 11.42 -27.47 3.09
N THR A 74 11.82 -27.63 1.85
CA THR A 74 11.60 -26.67 0.76
C THR A 74 10.11 -26.45 0.51
N TYR A 75 9.75 -25.32 -0.07
CA TYR A 75 8.42 -24.97 -0.53
C TYR A 75 8.17 -25.46 -1.95
N LEU A 76 9.05 -25.09 -2.90
CA LEU A 76 8.89 -25.40 -4.33
C LEU A 76 9.84 -26.50 -4.81
N LEU A 77 11.12 -26.45 -4.44
CA LEU A 77 12.13 -27.38 -4.92
C LEU A 77 11.77 -28.82 -4.50
N GLY A 78 11.59 -29.71 -5.47
CA GLY A 78 11.18 -31.10 -5.25
C GLY A 78 9.67 -31.28 -5.01
N LYS A 79 8.86 -30.23 -5.20
CA LYS A 79 7.44 -30.21 -4.88
C LYS A 79 6.60 -29.67 -6.05
N THR A 80 5.29 -29.78 -5.90
CA THR A 80 4.28 -29.20 -6.79
C THR A 80 3.60 -28.04 -6.07
N VAL A 81 3.57 -26.88 -6.72
CA VAL A 81 2.85 -25.68 -6.27
C VAL A 81 1.94 -25.24 -7.40
N GLY A 82 0.64 -25.14 -7.13
CA GLY A 82 -0.38 -24.94 -8.16
C GLY A 82 -0.29 -26.03 -9.23
N ASN A 83 -0.09 -25.62 -10.48
CA ASN A 83 0.05 -26.51 -11.63
C ASN A 83 1.51 -26.78 -12.06
N TYR A 84 2.49 -26.31 -11.29
CA TYR A 84 3.91 -26.46 -11.62
C TYR A 84 4.63 -27.38 -10.63
N THR A 85 5.44 -28.30 -11.17
CA THR A 85 6.31 -29.17 -10.39
C THR A 85 7.75 -28.80 -10.68
N CYS A 86 8.56 -28.58 -9.63
CA CYS A 86 10.02 -28.44 -9.74
C CYS A 86 10.68 -29.76 -9.33
N PRO A 87 11.10 -30.63 -10.29
CA PRO A 87 11.72 -31.90 -9.95
C PRO A 87 13.03 -31.69 -9.18
N PHE A 88 13.34 -32.58 -8.24
CA PHE A 88 14.60 -32.50 -7.51
C PHE A 88 15.03 -33.88 -7.03
N ASP A 89 16.22 -34.30 -7.47
CA ASP A 89 16.77 -35.63 -7.16
C ASP A 89 17.66 -35.62 -5.90
N GLY A 90 17.67 -34.51 -5.15
CA GLY A 90 18.60 -34.29 -4.06
C GLY A 90 19.94 -33.73 -4.52
N ILE A 91 20.75 -33.26 -3.57
CA ILE A 91 22.13 -32.86 -3.80
C ILE A 91 23.05 -34.08 -3.81
N THR A 92 24.01 -34.14 -4.73
CA THR A 92 25.02 -35.20 -4.75
C THR A 92 25.91 -35.13 -3.51
N MET A 93 26.12 -36.27 -2.86
CA MET A 93 26.94 -36.39 -1.65
C MET A 93 28.43 -36.56 -2.01
N PRO A 94 29.37 -36.04 -1.19
CA PRO A 94 29.20 -35.57 0.19
C PRO A 94 28.60 -34.16 0.32
N PRO A 95 27.99 -33.82 1.48
CA PRO A 95 27.51 -32.47 1.74
C PRO A 95 28.64 -31.45 1.58
N PRO A 96 28.33 -30.19 1.23
CA PRO A 96 29.35 -29.15 1.15
C PRO A 96 30.14 -29.06 2.46
N ALA A 97 31.47 -28.99 2.38
CA ALA A 97 32.34 -28.87 3.55
C ALA A 97 32.04 -27.59 4.36
N ASN A 98 31.50 -26.55 3.71
CA ASN A 98 30.98 -25.35 4.35
C ASN A 98 29.53 -25.11 3.87
N ILE A 99 28.56 -25.51 4.69
CA ILE A 99 27.13 -25.37 4.40
C ILE A 99 26.72 -23.90 4.32
N GLU A 100 27.30 -23.03 5.13
CA GLU A 100 26.97 -21.60 5.12
C GLU A 100 27.39 -20.93 3.81
N ALA A 101 28.60 -21.22 3.33
CA ALA A 101 29.06 -20.74 2.03
C ALA A 101 28.21 -21.30 0.87
N ALA A 102 27.77 -22.56 0.97
CA ALA A 102 26.87 -23.16 0.00
C ALA A 102 25.49 -22.48 0.00
N ARG A 103 24.88 -22.24 1.18
CA ARG A 103 23.64 -21.48 1.34
C ARG A 103 23.76 -20.09 0.71
N ASN A 104 24.84 -19.37 1.01
CA ASN A 104 25.05 -18.01 0.51
C ASN A 104 25.16 -17.96 -1.02
N ALA A 105 25.88 -18.91 -1.61
CA ALA A 105 25.99 -19.03 -3.07
C ALA A 105 24.64 -19.39 -3.69
N THR A 106 23.99 -20.46 -3.24
CA THR A 106 22.69 -20.91 -3.77
C THR A 106 21.64 -19.80 -3.73
N MET A 107 21.52 -19.10 -2.58
CA MET A 107 20.60 -17.96 -2.43
C MET A 107 20.90 -16.84 -3.42
N SER A 108 22.17 -16.47 -3.56
CA SER A 108 22.54 -15.33 -4.40
C SER A 108 22.27 -15.59 -5.88
N TYR A 109 22.59 -16.79 -6.36
CA TYR A 109 22.24 -17.17 -7.73
C TYR A 109 20.72 -17.28 -7.91
N ALA A 110 19.97 -17.84 -6.96
CA ALA A 110 18.51 -17.94 -7.06
C ALA A 110 17.83 -16.57 -7.08
N ALA A 111 18.12 -15.72 -6.09
CA ALA A 111 17.58 -14.37 -5.97
C ALA A 111 17.96 -13.51 -7.18
N TYR A 112 19.22 -13.54 -7.62
CA TYR A 112 19.65 -12.83 -8.83
C TYR A 112 18.80 -13.22 -10.04
N ARG A 113 18.58 -14.52 -10.30
CA ARG A 113 17.84 -14.96 -11.50
C ARG A 113 16.39 -14.50 -11.47
N VAL A 114 15.74 -14.61 -10.31
CA VAL A 114 14.37 -14.13 -10.12
C VAL A 114 14.34 -12.61 -10.35
N LEU A 115 15.10 -11.84 -9.58
CA LEU A 115 15.05 -10.39 -9.60
C LEU A 115 15.47 -9.78 -10.94
N PHE A 116 16.54 -10.28 -11.54
CA PHE A 116 17.00 -9.78 -12.84
C PHE A 116 15.89 -9.91 -13.89
N LYS A 117 15.19 -11.05 -13.91
CA LYS A 117 14.07 -11.26 -14.84
C LYS A 117 12.88 -10.35 -14.51
N ARG A 118 12.50 -10.23 -13.24
CA ARG A 118 11.33 -9.43 -12.80
C ARG A 118 11.45 -7.94 -13.14
N PHE A 119 12.65 -7.38 -13.02
CA PHE A 119 12.89 -5.96 -13.23
C PHE A 119 13.45 -5.62 -14.62
N THR A 120 13.53 -6.59 -15.55
CA THR A 120 14.04 -6.35 -16.92
C THR A 120 13.24 -5.26 -17.65
N ASN A 121 11.92 -5.18 -17.41
CA ASN A 121 11.01 -4.23 -18.07
C ASN A 121 10.59 -3.07 -17.15
N SER A 122 11.29 -2.87 -16.04
CA SER A 122 11.06 -1.73 -15.12
C SER A 122 11.50 -0.41 -15.78
N PRO A 123 10.87 0.75 -15.48
CA PRO A 123 11.28 2.04 -16.04
C PRO A 123 12.75 2.39 -15.74
N ASN A 124 13.30 1.91 -14.61
CA ASN A 124 14.69 2.16 -14.21
C ASN A 124 15.57 0.89 -14.28
N ALA A 125 15.21 -0.08 -15.14
CA ALA A 125 15.89 -1.37 -15.25
C ALA A 125 17.42 -1.27 -15.34
N ALA A 126 17.98 -0.30 -16.07
CA ALA A 126 19.43 -0.17 -16.19
C ALA A 126 20.14 0.02 -14.84
N VAL A 127 19.57 0.84 -13.94
CA VAL A 127 20.10 1.08 -12.59
C VAL A 127 19.89 -0.15 -11.72
N THR A 128 18.68 -0.69 -11.73
CA THR A 128 18.29 -1.84 -10.92
C THR A 128 19.08 -3.11 -11.27
N LEU A 129 19.24 -3.44 -12.55
CA LEU A 129 20.02 -4.61 -12.98
C LEU A 129 21.51 -4.45 -12.69
N THR A 130 22.05 -3.22 -12.81
CA THR A 130 23.43 -2.93 -12.41
C THR A 130 23.63 -3.14 -10.91
N ARG A 131 22.65 -2.77 -10.08
CA ARG A 131 22.68 -3.03 -8.63
C ARG A 131 22.77 -4.52 -8.32
N PHE A 132 22.00 -5.36 -8.99
CA PHE A 132 22.06 -6.82 -8.81
C PHE A 132 23.40 -7.41 -9.25
N ASN A 133 23.95 -6.96 -10.39
CA ASN A 133 25.28 -7.36 -10.84
C ASN A 133 26.36 -6.99 -9.81
N ASN A 134 26.31 -5.77 -9.29
CA ASN A 134 27.27 -5.29 -8.29
C ASN A 134 27.16 -6.06 -6.97
N LEU A 135 25.94 -6.44 -6.55
CA LEU A 135 25.75 -7.27 -5.36
C LEU A 135 26.39 -8.66 -5.55
N MET A 136 26.19 -9.31 -6.71
CA MET A 136 26.86 -10.58 -7.03
C MET A 136 28.38 -10.45 -6.95
N LEU A 137 28.96 -9.41 -7.57
CA LEU A 137 30.40 -9.17 -7.54
C LEU A 137 30.93 -8.88 -6.13
N THR A 138 30.18 -8.12 -5.33
CA THR A 138 30.52 -7.79 -3.94
C THR A 138 30.55 -9.05 -3.06
N LEU A 139 29.62 -9.97 -3.31
CA LEU A 139 29.55 -11.27 -2.64
C LEU A 139 30.56 -12.30 -3.20
N GLY A 140 31.35 -11.94 -4.22
CA GLY A 140 32.38 -12.78 -4.81
C GLY A 140 31.86 -13.81 -5.83
N TYR A 141 30.69 -13.59 -6.42
CA TYR A 141 30.05 -14.51 -7.36
C TYR A 141 30.08 -13.99 -8.81
N ASP A 142 30.20 -14.93 -9.75
CA ASP A 142 30.11 -14.66 -11.19
C ASP A 142 28.67 -14.76 -11.67
N PHE A 143 28.02 -13.62 -11.87
CA PHE A 143 26.63 -13.57 -12.34
C PHE A 143 26.43 -14.15 -13.76
N SER A 144 27.51 -14.29 -14.55
CA SER A 144 27.48 -14.87 -15.90
C SER A 144 27.41 -16.40 -15.90
N PHE A 145 27.68 -17.05 -14.76
CA PHE A 145 27.55 -18.50 -14.62
C PHE A 145 26.08 -18.93 -14.56
N THR A 146 25.54 -19.48 -15.65
CA THR A 146 24.11 -19.77 -15.85
C THR A 146 23.73 -21.25 -15.82
N SER A 147 24.68 -22.17 -15.58
CA SER A 147 24.39 -23.61 -15.55
C SER A 147 23.31 -23.93 -14.50
N THR A 148 22.36 -24.79 -14.86
CA THR A 148 21.33 -25.33 -13.96
C THR A 148 21.55 -26.81 -13.65
N ASP A 149 22.67 -27.39 -14.11
CA ASP A 149 23.09 -28.74 -13.75
C ASP A 149 23.58 -28.75 -12.30
N TYR A 150 22.63 -28.87 -11.37
CA TYR A 150 22.91 -28.84 -9.93
C TYR A 150 23.55 -30.13 -9.41
N GLN A 151 23.56 -31.21 -10.21
CA GLN A 151 24.27 -32.44 -9.86
C GLN A 151 25.79 -32.27 -9.99
N ASN A 152 26.24 -31.50 -10.99
CA ASN A 152 27.68 -31.33 -11.26
C ASN A 152 28.20 -29.90 -11.04
N GLY A 153 27.32 -28.89 -11.01
CA GLY A 153 27.66 -27.47 -10.96
C GLY A 153 27.64 -26.83 -9.56
N GLY A 154 27.41 -27.63 -8.52
CA GLY A 154 27.47 -27.18 -7.13
C GLY A 154 26.41 -26.13 -6.74
N PRO A 155 26.64 -25.39 -5.63
CA PRO A 155 25.68 -24.42 -5.08
C PRO A 155 25.22 -23.34 -6.07
N ALA A 156 26.13 -22.83 -6.91
CA ALA A 156 25.78 -21.83 -7.92
C ALA A 156 24.78 -22.39 -8.95
N ALA A 157 24.97 -23.63 -9.41
CA ALA A 157 24.07 -24.26 -10.36
C ALA A 157 22.73 -24.63 -9.72
N LEU A 158 22.75 -25.05 -8.45
CA LEU A 158 21.52 -25.24 -7.67
C LEU A 158 20.73 -23.95 -7.53
N GLY A 159 21.39 -22.82 -7.23
CA GLY A 159 20.73 -21.52 -7.15
C GLY A 159 20.11 -21.10 -8.48
N ASN A 160 20.83 -21.26 -9.58
CA ASN A 160 20.29 -21.03 -10.93
C ASN A 160 19.06 -21.92 -11.21
N TYR A 161 19.10 -23.20 -10.80
CA TYR A 161 18.01 -24.14 -10.98
C TYR A 161 16.77 -23.75 -10.16
N ILE A 162 16.93 -23.37 -8.89
CA ILE A 162 15.84 -22.85 -8.05
C ILE A 162 15.24 -21.60 -8.69
N GLY A 163 16.08 -20.65 -9.13
CA GLY A 163 15.63 -19.45 -9.83
C GLY A 163 14.85 -19.77 -11.11
N GLN A 164 15.30 -20.77 -11.89
CA GLN A 164 14.58 -21.26 -13.06
C GLN A 164 13.20 -21.82 -12.69
N CYS A 165 13.11 -22.64 -11.64
CA CYS A 165 11.85 -23.21 -11.18
C CYS A 165 10.84 -22.13 -10.78
N ILE A 166 11.27 -21.13 -10.02
CA ILE A 166 10.40 -20.02 -9.58
C ILE A 166 9.91 -19.19 -10.77
N LEU A 167 10.80 -18.91 -11.73
CA LEU A 167 10.40 -18.20 -12.94
C LEU A 167 9.40 -19.01 -13.77
N GLN A 168 9.58 -20.33 -13.90
CA GLN A 168 8.64 -21.18 -14.64
C GLN A 168 7.29 -21.33 -13.93
N MET A 169 7.29 -21.50 -12.60
CA MET A 169 6.07 -21.48 -11.79
C MET A 169 5.30 -20.19 -12.02
N GLY A 170 5.99 -19.04 -11.98
CA GLY A 170 5.38 -17.73 -12.19
C GLY A 170 4.82 -17.47 -13.59
N LEU A 171 5.14 -18.28 -14.59
CA LEU A 171 4.49 -18.18 -15.92
C LEU A 171 3.15 -18.89 -15.97
N LEU A 172 2.87 -19.77 -15.00
CA LEU A 172 1.70 -20.65 -14.99
C LEU A 172 0.72 -20.32 -13.86
N ASP A 173 1.03 -19.28 -13.07
CA ASP A 173 0.33 -19.00 -11.82
C ASP A 173 -0.88 -18.09 -11.92
N GLY A 174 -1.34 -17.78 -13.15
CA GLY A 174 -2.49 -16.92 -13.38
C GLY A 174 -2.18 -15.42 -13.43
N ALA A 175 -0.96 -14.97 -13.12
CA ALA A 175 -0.64 -13.53 -13.09
C ALA A 175 -0.55 -12.87 -14.48
N ASN A 176 -0.58 -13.64 -15.57
CA ASN A 176 -0.40 -13.14 -16.94
C ASN A 176 0.91 -12.34 -17.16
N GLU A 177 1.99 -12.75 -16.48
CA GLU A 177 3.30 -12.07 -16.52
C GLU A 177 3.84 -11.87 -17.95
N GLN A 178 3.65 -12.84 -18.85
CA GLN A 178 4.18 -12.80 -20.22
C GLN A 178 3.64 -11.61 -21.02
N ASN A 179 2.41 -11.18 -20.72
CA ASN A 179 1.76 -10.04 -21.34
C ASN A 179 1.84 -8.79 -20.44
N ASN A 180 2.84 -8.74 -19.55
CA ASN A 180 3.04 -7.64 -18.60
C ASN A 180 1.81 -7.40 -17.71
N TYR A 181 1.19 -8.48 -17.22
CA TYR A 181 0.04 -8.42 -16.30
C TYR A 181 -1.15 -7.64 -16.89
N ALA A 182 -1.27 -7.62 -18.23
CA ALA A 182 -2.35 -6.95 -18.92
C ALA A 182 -3.70 -7.56 -18.56
N ILE A 183 -4.73 -6.70 -18.57
CA ILE A 183 -6.13 -7.08 -18.44
C ILE A 183 -6.47 -8.11 -19.53
N GLN A 184 -7.20 -9.16 -19.17
CA GLN A 184 -7.63 -10.20 -20.11
C GLN A 184 -9.07 -10.02 -20.58
N PHE A 185 -9.97 -9.54 -19.71
CA PHE A 185 -11.39 -9.42 -20.02
C PHE A 185 -12.15 -8.32 -19.26
N TYR A 186 -11.63 -7.77 -18.16
CA TYR A 186 -12.30 -6.65 -17.47
C TYR A 186 -12.41 -5.42 -18.39
N GLU A 187 -13.57 -4.79 -18.41
CA GLU A 187 -13.79 -3.49 -19.06
C GLU A 187 -14.56 -2.58 -18.10
N PRO A 188 -14.16 -1.32 -17.92
CA PRO A 188 -14.88 -0.40 -17.05
C PRO A 188 -16.25 -0.06 -17.64
N VAL A 189 -17.29 -0.10 -16.81
CA VAL A 189 -18.64 0.33 -17.20
C VAL A 189 -18.67 1.83 -17.53
N ASN A 190 -17.89 2.61 -16.80
CA ASN A 190 -17.89 4.07 -16.90
C ASN A 190 -16.80 4.58 -17.86
N PRO A 191 -17.14 5.50 -18.78
CA PRO A 191 -16.16 6.26 -19.54
C PRO A 191 -15.27 7.11 -18.61
N PRO A 192 -14.03 7.43 -19.02
CA PRO A 192 -13.13 8.22 -18.17
C PRO A 192 -13.68 9.60 -17.79
N MET A 193 -13.34 10.07 -16.58
CA MET A 193 -13.58 11.45 -16.12
C MET A 193 -12.30 12.29 -16.26
N ILE A 194 -12.41 13.46 -16.89
CA ILE A 194 -11.30 14.43 -16.98
C ILE A 194 -11.26 15.21 -15.67
N MET A 195 -10.20 15.03 -14.87
CA MET A 195 -10.12 15.65 -13.53
C MET A 195 -10.07 17.19 -13.56
N ALA A 196 -9.59 17.76 -14.67
CA ALA A 196 -9.51 19.21 -14.85
C ALA A 196 -10.87 19.87 -15.11
N ASP A 197 -11.89 19.08 -15.48
CA ASP A 197 -13.25 19.58 -15.72
C ASP A 197 -14.09 19.39 -14.45
N PRO A 198 -15.08 20.28 -14.20
CA PRO A 198 -15.97 20.14 -13.05
C PRO A 198 -16.96 18.98 -13.23
N GLY A 199 -17.27 18.32 -12.11
CA GLY A 199 -18.29 17.28 -12.01
C GLY A 199 -17.82 15.92 -12.56
N ALA A 200 -18.77 15.00 -12.72
CA ALA A 200 -18.57 13.68 -13.32
C ALA A 200 -19.60 13.41 -14.45
N PRO A 201 -19.65 14.26 -15.50
CA PRO A 201 -20.75 14.26 -16.48
C PRO A 201 -20.81 13.01 -17.36
N THR A 202 -19.73 12.23 -17.43
CA THR A 202 -19.63 11.00 -18.22
C THR A 202 -20.01 9.74 -17.45
N LEU A 203 -20.33 9.84 -16.16
CA LEU A 203 -20.64 8.68 -15.32
C LEU A 203 -21.96 8.04 -15.76
N LEU A 204 -21.93 6.74 -16.04
CA LEU A 204 -23.10 5.97 -16.48
C LEU A 204 -23.72 5.19 -15.33
N ASP A 205 -22.88 4.66 -14.43
CA ASP A 205 -23.30 3.93 -13.24
C ASP A 205 -22.50 4.43 -12.02
N PRO A 206 -23.15 5.07 -11.03
CA PRO A 206 -22.47 5.62 -9.86
C PRO A 206 -21.89 4.55 -8.94
N ASN A 207 -22.29 3.30 -9.09
CA ASN A 207 -21.83 2.21 -8.21
C ASN A 207 -20.55 1.54 -8.71
N HIS A 208 -20.11 1.86 -9.94
CA HIS A 208 -18.94 1.25 -10.58
C HIS A 208 -17.76 2.22 -10.69
N TRP A 209 -16.54 1.69 -10.76
CA TRP A 209 -15.32 2.46 -10.88
C TRP A 209 -15.31 3.26 -12.18
N GLN A 210 -14.70 4.44 -12.11
CA GLN A 210 -14.52 5.32 -13.24
C GLN A 210 -13.03 5.64 -13.41
N PRO A 211 -12.43 5.33 -14.58
CA PRO A 211 -11.06 5.75 -14.85
C PRO A 211 -10.93 7.26 -14.84
N LEU A 212 -9.81 7.79 -14.32
CA LEU A 212 -9.52 9.21 -14.38
C LEU A 212 -8.57 9.55 -15.53
N THR A 213 -8.75 10.72 -16.14
CA THR A 213 -7.81 11.33 -17.07
C THR A 213 -7.17 12.57 -16.45
N LEU A 214 -5.85 12.54 -16.30
CA LEU A 214 -5.05 13.63 -15.74
C LEU A 214 -4.27 14.36 -16.83
N THR A 215 -4.14 15.68 -16.72
CA THR A 215 -3.32 16.49 -17.66
C THR A 215 -1.87 16.02 -17.71
N LEU A 216 -1.33 15.62 -16.56
CA LEU A 216 -0.03 14.98 -16.40
C LEU A 216 -0.20 13.86 -15.38
N ALA A 217 0.21 12.65 -15.71
CA ALA A 217 0.16 11.52 -14.79
C ALA A 217 1.57 11.02 -14.48
N ILE A 218 1.87 10.96 -13.19
CA ILE A 218 3.12 10.46 -12.62
C ILE A 218 2.71 9.53 -11.50
N ASP A 219 3.22 8.31 -11.49
CA ASP A 219 2.90 7.38 -10.42
C ASP A 219 3.51 7.80 -9.07
N GLN A 220 3.19 7.02 -8.04
CA GLN A 220 3.65 7.25 -6.68
C GLN A 220 5.18 7.32 -6.57
N ASN A 221 5.92 6.59 -7.41
CA ASN A 221 7.38 6.51 -7.44
C ASN A 221 8.04 7.57 -8.35
N GLY A 222 7.27 8.48 -8.93
CA GLY A 222 7.80 9.54 -9.77
C GLY A 222 7.99 9.16 -11.25
N ASN A 223 7.47 8.02 -11.69
CA ASN A 223 7.55 7.59 -13.08
C ASN A 223 6.40 8.16 -13.90
N PRO A 224 6.66 8.74 -15.09
CA PRO A 224 5.58 9.11 -16.02
C PRO A 224 4.75 7.90 -16.43
N ILE A 225 3.43 8.04 -16.38
CA ILE A 225 2.45 7.02 -16.78
C ILE A 225 1.43 7.61 -17.77
N PRO A 226 0.66 6.78 -18.50
CA PRO A 226 -0.43 7.27 -19.33
C PRO A 226 -1.42 8.14 -18.54
N SER A 227 -1.89 9.22 -19.16
CA SER A 227 -2.81 10.18 -18.54
C SER A 227 -4.16 9.58 -18.13
N THR A 228 -4.68 8.65 -18.94
CA THR A 228 -5.93 7.95 -18.63
C THR A 228 -5.60 6.66 -17.90
N GLN A 229 -6.22 6.48 -16.73
CA GLN A 229 -6.06 5.31 -15.91
C GLN A 229 -6.59 4.06 -16.61
N VAL A 230 -5.95 2.93 -16.33
CA VAL A 230 -6.38 1.59 -16.71
C VAL A 230 -6.36 0.75 -15.45
N PHE A 231 -7.39 -0.07 -15.20
CA PHE A 231 -7.48 -0.85 -13.98
C PHE A 231 -6.25 -1.75 -13.84
N GLN A 232 -5.47 -1.53 -12.79
CA GLN A 232 -4.32 -2.37 -12.49
C GLN A 232 -4.76 -3.71 -11.88
N SER A 233 -4.56 -4.79 -12.64
CA SER A 233 -4.73 -6.18 -12.18
C SER A 233 -6.15 -6.55 -11.68
N PRO A 234 -7.24 -6.19 -12.39
CA PRO A 234 -8.62 -6.49 -11.94
C PRO A 234 -8.88 -7.98 -11.73
N GLU A 235 -8.13 -8.85 -12.41
CA GLU A 235 -8.35 -10.30 -12.42
C GLU A 235 -7.39 -11.04 -11.47
N TRP A 236 -6.70 -10.33 -10.57
CA TRP A 236 -5.64 -10.91 -9.73
C TRP A 236 -6.13 -12.00 -8.77
N GLY A 237 -7.44 -12.11 -8.54
CA GLY A 237 -8.05 -13.23 -7.83
C GLY A 237 -7.76 -14.60 -8.45
N LEU A 238 -7.42 -14.66 -9.75
CA LEU A 238 -7.05 -15.88 -10.47
C LEU A 238 -5.61 -16.34 -10.22
N VAL A 239 -4.81 -15.55 -9.49
CA VAL A 239 -3.43 -15.92 -9.18
C VAL A 239 -3.38 -17.03 -8.13
N TYR A 240 -2.53 -18.04 -8.29
CA TYR A 240 -2.44 -19.13 -7.30
C TYR A 240 -2.00 -18.61 -5.92
N PRO A 241 -2.73 -18.98 -4.86
CA PRO A 241 -2.41 -18.54 -3.50
C PRO A 241 -1.27 -19.33 -2.87
N PHE A 242 -0.68 -18.75 -1.83
CA PHE A 242 0.26 -19.38 -0.93
C PHE A 242 -0.45 -20.28 0.10
N SER A 243 -1.50 -19.78 0.75
CA SER A 243 -2.17 -20.43 1.87
C SER A 243 -3.70 -20.34 1.86
N LEU A 244 -4.29 -19.47 1.03
CA LEU A 244 -5.75 -19.44 0.81
C LEU A 244 -6.25 -20.77 0.25
N LYS A 245 -7.44 -21.18 0.68
CA LYS A 245 -8.02 -22.48 0.33
C LYS A 245 -9.31 -22.32 -0.45
N ASN A 246 -9.79 -23.42 -1.01
CA ASN A 246 -11.08 -23.45 -1.70
C ASN A 246 -12.25 -23.12 -0.77
N GLU A 247 -12.13 -23.35 0.54
CA GLU A 247 -13.17 -22.95 1.51
C GLU A 247 -13.26 -21.43 1.69
N ASP A 248 -12.20 -20.71 1.38
CA ASP A 248 -12.16 -19.24 1.44
C ASP A 248 -12.68 -18.60 0.13
N LEU A 249 -12.86 -19.39 -0.93
CA LEU A 249 -13.14 -18.94 -2.29
C LEU A 249 -14.64 -18.96 -2.61
N THR A 250 -15.14 -17.83 -3.13
CA THR A 250 -16.39 -17.76 -3.89
C THR A 250 -16.07 -17.40 -5.34
N VAL A 251 -16.63 -18.15 -6.29
CA VAL A 251 -16.47 -17.90 -7.73
C VAL A 251 -17.73 -17.23 -8.26
N TYR A 252 -17.57 -16.05 -8.83
CA TYR A 252 -18.61 -15.30 -9.52
C TYR A 252 -18.41 -15.34 -11.04
N GLU A 253 -19.44 -15.00 -11.79
CA GLU A 253 -19.39 -14.92 -13.25
C GLU A 253 -19.99 -13.58 -13.72
N ARG A 254 -19.27 -12.89 -14.61
CA ARG A 254 -19.77 -11.70 -15.34
C ARG A 254 -19.31 -11.81 -16.79
N ASP A 255 -20.25 -11.65 -17.72
CA ASP A 255 -20.01 -11.70 -19.17
C ASP A 255 -19.27 -12.96 -19.66
N GLY A 256 -19.54 -14.11 -19.01
CA GLY A 256 -18.92 -15.40 -19.36
C GLY A 256 -17.50 -15.58 -18.83
N HIS A 257 -17.02 -14.69 -17.94
CA HIS A 257 -15.72 -14.78 -17.29
C HIS A 257 -15.87 -14.97 -15.78
N GLU A 258 -15.03 -15.85 -15.21
CA GLU A 258 -14.98 -16.10 -13.78
C GLU A 258 -14.19 -15.03 -13.03
N TYR A 259 -14.71 -14.59 -11.89
CA TYR A 259 -14.02 -13.77 -10.91
C TYR A 259 -13.88 -14.57 -9.61
N TRP A 260 -12.64 -14.76 -9.17
CA TRP A 260 -12.33 -15.53 -7.96
C TRP A 260 -12.17 -14.58 -6.78
N VAL A 261 -13.07 -14.69 -5.80
CA VAL A 261 -13.16 -13.79 -4.65
C VAL A 261 -12.89 -14.59 -3.38
N TYR A 262 -11.74 -14.34 -2.77
CA TYR A 262 -11.36 -14.95 -1.49
C TYR A 262 -11.77 -14.07 -0.32
N HIS A 263 -12.25 -14.68 0.77
CA HIS A 263 -12.76 -14.00 1.97
C HIS A 263 -13.78 -12.91 1.63
N ASP A 264 -14.79 -13.26 0.84
CA ASP A 264 -15.77 -12.31 0.33
C ASP A 264 -16.50 -11.55 1.46
N PRO A 265 -16.33 -10.21 1.56
CA PRO A 265 -17.00 -9.40 2.56
C PRO A 265 -18.48 -9.12 2.23
N GLY A 266 -18.95 -9.45 1.03
CA GLY A 266 -20.27 -9.09 0.53
C GLY A 266 -20.32 -7.69 -0.09
N THR A 267 -21.51 -7.32 -0.55
CA THR A 267 -21.77 -6.06 -1.24
C THR A 267 -21.72 -4.84 -0.31
N VAL A 268 -21.43 -3.68 -0.89
CA VAL A 268 -21.55 -2.36 -0.27
C VAL A 268 -22.91 -1.71 -0.56
N PRO A 269 -23.29 -0.64 0.17
CA PRO A 269 -24.45 0.16 -0.17
C PRO A 269 -24.33 0.78 -1.58
N PHE A 270 -25.45 0.95 -2.25
CA PHE A 270 -25.53 1.47 -3.61
C PHE A 270 -26.37 2.74 -3.67
N LEU A 271 -26.09 3.60 -4.64
CA LEU A 271 -26.88 4.78 -4.93
C LEU A 271 -27.99 4.43 -5.94
N ASP A 272 -29.25 4.56 -5.53
CA ASP A 272 -30.42 4.58 -6.42
C ASP A 272 -30.66 6.01 -6.92
N THR A 273 -30.47 6.22 -8.22
CA THR A 273 -30.62 7.53 -8.86
C THR A 273 -32.06 7.97 -9.07
N ILE A 274 -33.05 7.10 -8.88
CA ILE A 274 -34.48 7.36 -9.18
C ILE A 274 -35.28 7.62 -7.89
N ALA A 275 -35.29 6.67 -6.96
CA ALA A 275 -36.22 6.71 -5.83
C ALA A 275 -35.57 7.17 -4.52
N GLY A 276 -34.26 6.98 -4.35
CA GLY A 276 -33.56 7.16 -3.08
C GLY A 276 -34.06 6.15 -2.03
N ASP A 277 -33.26 5.15 -1.70
CA ASP A 277 -33.59 4.15 -0.68
C ASP A 277 -32.63 4.19 0.51
N SER A 278 -32.85 3.36 1.52
CA SER A 278 -31.96 3.34 2.69
C SER A 278 -30.52 2.99 2.33
N THR A 279 -30.27 2.26 1.25
CA THR A 279 -28.89 1.97 0.81
C THR A 279 -28.22 3.18 0.18
N SER A 280 -29.01 4.07 -0.43
CA SER A 280 -28.56 5.34 -0.98
C SER A 280 -28.09 6.30 0.12
N GLU A 281 -28.78 6.31 1.26
CA GLU A 281 -28.40 7.14 2.42
C GLU A 281 -27.05 6.69 3.00
N GLU A 282 -26.84 5.38 3.16
CA GLU A 282 -25.56 4.82 3.60
C GLU A 282 -24.44 5.10 2.59
N TYR A 283 -24.74 5.01 1.29
CA TYR A 283 -23.79 5.37 0.24
C TYR A 283 -23.35 6.84 0.37
N LYS A 284 -24.30 7.78 0.48
CA LYS A 284 -24.02 9.21 0.61
C LYS A 284 -23.19 9.50 1.85
N TRP A 285 -23.63 9.01 3.01
CA TRP A 285 -22.96 9.22 4.29
C TRP A 285 -21.49 8.76 4.25
N ASN A 286 -21.23 7.57 3.69
CA ASN A 286 -19.88 7.03 3.59
C ASN A 286 -18.94 7.91 2.75
N PHE A 287 -19.42 8.48 1.64
CA PHE A 287 -18.60 9.35 0.80
C PHE A 287 -18.49 10.77 1.36
N GLU A 288 -19.56 11.30 1.95
CA GLU A 288 -19.58 12.61 2.60
C GLU A 288 -18.64 12.65 3.81
N LEU A 289 -18.48 11.54 4.54
CA LEU A 289 -17.48 11.41 5.61
C LEU A 289 -16.06 11.70 5.10
N VAL A 290 -15.70 11.17 3.92
CA VAL A 290 -14.38 11.41 3.30
C VAL A 290 -14.17 12.90 3.01
N MET A 291 -15.21 13.57 2.53
CA MET A 291 -15.18 15.02 2.30
C MET A 291 -15.10 15.78 3.62
N ALA A 292 -15.91 15.43 4.63
CA ALA A 292 -15.95 16.09 5.93
C ALA A 292 -14.59 16.04 6.63
N TRP A 293 -13.94 14.88 6.66
CA TRP A 293 -12.60 14.73 7.24
C TRP A 293 -11.50 15.46 6.43
N SER A 294 -11.77 15.79 5.17
CA SER A 294 -10.90 16.68 4.40
C SER A 294 -10.80 18.08 5.03
N ALA A 295 -11.78 18.51 5.82
CA ALA A 295 -11.74 19.77 6.58
C ALA A 295 -10.68 19.78 7.71
N HIS A 296 -10.14 18.62 8.10
CA HIS A 296 -9.13 18.53 9.17
C HIS A 296 -7.70 18.80 8.69
N HIS A 297 -7.48 19.10 7.41
CA HIS A 297 -6.13 19.26 6.83
C HIS A 297 -5.48 20.63 7.14
N ASP A 298 -6.18 21.58 7.75
CA ASP A 298 -5.60 22.89 8.10
C ASP A 298 -4.82 22.79 9.42
N PRO A 299 -3.48 22.98 9.42
CA PRO A 299 -2.71 22.99 10.66
C PRO A 299 -3.04 24.18 11.58
N ASN A 300 -3.77 25.19 11.11
CA ASN A 300 -4.08 26.41 11.85
C ASN A 300 -5.53 26.48 12.37
N ASP A 301 -6.30 25.41 12.31
CA ASP A 301 -7.68 25.39 12.80
C ASP A 301 -7.80 25.44 14.33
N GLY A 302 -6.68 25.38 15.04
CA GLY A 302 -6.59 25.49 16.50
C GLY A 302 -6.89 24.19 17.26
N VAL A 303 -7.16 23.08 16.56
CA VAL A 303 -7.42 21.79 17.19
C VAL A 303 -6.12 21.02 17.37
N MET A 304 -5.90 20.52 18.58
CA MET A 304 -4.72 19.74 18.96
C MET A 304 -5.16 18.32 19.32
N TRP A 305 -4.44 17.30 18.82
CA TRP A 305 -4.66 15.90 19.16
C TRP A 305 -3.46 15.33 19.91
N ASP A 306 -3.73 14.47 20.89
CA ASP A 306 -2.70 13.59 21.45
C ASP A 306 -2.52 12.42 20.48
N ILE A 307 -1.37 12.36 19.82
CA ILE A 307 -1.06 11.32 18.83
C ILE A 307 -0.19 10.19 19.40
N SER A 308 0.02 10.19 20.71
CA SER A 308 0.81 9.17 21.39
C SER A 308 0.06 7.84 21.49
N PRO A 309 0.77 6.71 21.76
CA PRO A 309 0.12 5.43 21.99
C PRO A 309 -0.81 5.41 23.19
N ARG A 310 -0.78 6.44 24.05
CA ARG A 310 -1.74 6.59 25.15
C ARG A 310 -3.14 6.91 24.65
N ALA A 311 -3.25 7.72 23.60
CA ALA A 311 -4.52 8.19 23.06
C ALA A 311 -4.96 7.39 21.83
N VAL A 312 -4.01 7.00 20.98
CA VAL A 312 -4.28 6.26 19.73
C VAL A 312 -3.87 4.79 19.89
N GLY A 313 -4.73 3.88 19.44
CA GLY A 313 -4.43 2.44 19.50
C GLY A 313 -5.30 1.62 18.56
N ASN A 314 -5.73 0.44 19.01
CA ASN A 314 -6.40 -0.52 18.14
C ASN A 314 -7.90 -0.60 18.42
N ILE A 315 -8.67 -0.83 17.35
CA ILE A 315 -10.09 -1.18 17.41
C ILE A 315 -10.27 -2.53 18.12
N GLN A 316 -11.25 -2.59 19.03
CA GLN A 316 -11.59 -3.82 19.75
C GLN A 316 -12.74 -4.61 19.10
N SER A 317 -13.64 -3.92 18.41
CA SER A 317 -14.79 -4.51 17.73
C SER A 317 -15.14 -3.67 16.52
N TYR A 318 -15.40 -4.34 15.39
CA TYR A 318 -15.85 -3.69 14.16
C TYR A 318 -17.38 -3.70 14.06
N PRO A 319 -17.99 -2.69 13.43
CA PRO A 319 -19.43 -2.64 13.21
C PRO A 319 -19.90 -3.79 12.31
N GLN A 320 -21.10 -4.30 12.59
CA GLN A 320 -21.76 -5.39 11.87
C GLN A 320 -23.05 -4.94 11.18
N THR A 321 -23.54 -3.75 11.51
CA THR A 321 -24.73 -3.13 10.90
C THR A 321 -24.44 -1.71 10.46
N TRP A 322 -25.23 -1.19 9.53
CA TRP A 322 -25.07 0.18 9.02
C TRP A 322 -25.21 1.26 10.11
N ALA A 323 -26.17 1.10 11.02
CA ALA A 323 -26.31 1.99 12.16
C ALA A 323 -25.06 1.99 13.06
N GLU A 324 -24.41 0.84 13.26
CA GLU A 324 -23.16 0.76 14.02
C GLU A 324 -22.00 1.48 13.32
N TYR A 325 -21.98 1.57 11.97
CA TYR A 325 -20.96 2.35 11.25
C TYR A 325 -21.08 3.86 11.55
N HIS A 326 -22.30 4.38 11.65
CA HIS A 326 -22.54 5.78 12.00
C HIS A 326 -22.07 6.13 13.42
N ASP A 327 -22.20 5.18 14.35
CA ASP A 327 -21.69 5.33 15.72
C ASP A 327 -20.18 5.07 15.82
N PHE A 328 -19.59 4.38 14.84
CA PHE A 328 -18.18 4.00 14.85
C PHE A 328 -17.25 5.15 14.45
N TYR A 329 -17.66 6.03 13.54
CA TYR A 329 -16.84 7.17 13.12
C TYR A 329 -17.40 8.47 13.66
N ASP A 330 -16.56 9.29 14.29
CA ASP A 330 -16.94 10.67 14.59
C ASP A 330 -16.92 11.49 13.29
N PHE A 331 -18.11 11.76 12.77
CA PHE A 331 -18.27 12.41 11.47
C PHE A 331 -17.67 13.82 11.43
N ILE A 332 -17.79 14.59 12.52
CA ILE A 332 -17.42 16.00 12.55
C ILE A 332 -16.00 16.19 13.05
N ASP A 333 -15.68 15.58 14.20
CA ASP A 333 -14.41 15.80 14.89
C ASP A 333 -13.33 14.81 14.46
N GLY A 334 -13.71 13.72 13.77
CA GLY A 334 -12.79 12.70 13.27
C GLY A 334 -12.41 11.67 14.32
N GLY A 335 -11.98 10.50 13.85
CA GLY A 335 -11.57 9.39 14.70
C GLY A 335 -12.59 8.26 14.78
N ASP A 336 -12.24 7.25 15.58
CA ASP A 336 -12.94 5.99 15.75
C ASP A 336 -12.83 5.52 17.23
N PRO A 337 -13.45 4.41 17.68
CA PRO A 337 -13.43 4.01 19.08
C PRO A 337 -12.15 3.26 19.46
N ALA A 338 -11.04 3.44 18.73
CA ALA A 338 -9.77 2.85 19.08
C ALA A 338 -9.34 3.27 20.48
N MET A 339 -8.81 2.31 21.24
CA MET A 339 -8.30 2.57 22.57
C MET A 339 -6.77 2.57 22.55
N GLY A 340 -6.18 3.66 23.02
CA GLY A 340 -4.76 3.72 23.37
C GLY A 340 -4.41 2.88 24.61
N ARG A 341 -3.16 2.97 25.03
CA ARG A 341 -2.54 2.17 26.08
C ARG A 341 -1.85 3.08 27.09
N ASP A 342 -2.16 2.95 28.38
CA ASP A 342 -1.57 3.84 29.38
C ASP A 342 -0.10 3.57 29.67
N THR A 343 0.38 2.32 29.55
CA THR A 343 1.70 1.89 30.03
C THR A 343 2.44 1.07 28.98
N ASN A 344 3.73 1.35 28.80
CA ASN A 344 4.62 0.53 27.98
C ASN A 344 4.97 -0.77 28.73
N PRO A 345 4.63 -1.96 28.21
CA PRO A 345 4.83 -3.23 28.92
C PRO A 345 6.29 -3.68 29.00
N ARG A 346 7.20 -3.03 28.27
CA ARG A 346 8.64 -3.35 28.25
C ARG A 346 9.42 -2.50 29.25
N THR A 347 9.00 -1.26 29.51
CA THR A 347 9.65 -0.37 30.48
C THR A 347 8.89 -0.28 31.82
N GLY A 348 7.57 -0.45 31.80
CA GLY A 348 6.69 -0.21 32.96
C GLY A 348 6.31 1.26 33.15
N ASP A 349 6.82 2.16 32.30
CA ASP A 349 6.54 3.59 32.35
C ASP A 349 5.27 3.94 31.53
N PRO A 350 4.55 5.01 31.90
CA PRO A 350 3.42 5.47 31.10
C PRO A 350 3.86 6.01 29.73
N TYR A 351 3.04 5.79 28.70
CA TYR A 351 3.25 6.47 27.42
C TYR A 351 3.04 7.97 27.57
N VAL A 352 3.98 8.76 27.04
CA VAL A 352 3.97 10.22 27.16
C VAL A 352 3.07 10.81 26.10
N SER A 353 2.15 11.70 26.52
CA SER A 353 1.26 12.45 25.64
C SER A 353 2.04 13.30 24.64
N GLN A 354 1.58 13.34 23.38
CA GLN A 354 2.18 14.12 22.31
C GLN A 354 1.11 14.97 21.63
N MET A 355 0.91 16.18 22.12
CA MET A 355 -0.07 17.13 21.56
C MET A 355 0.49 17.81 20.31
N VAL A 356 -0.16 17.61 19.16
CA VAL A 356 0.21 18.25 17.88
C VAL A 356 -1.03 18.83 17.19
N PRO A 357 -0.88 19.83 16.29
CA PRO A 357 -2.00 20.31 15.48
C PRO A 357 -2.59 19.15 14.67
N ARG A 358 -3.92 18.97 14.68
CA ARG A 358 -4.53 17.83 13.97
C ARG A 358 -4.22 17.85 12.48
N GLY A 359 -4.19 19.05 11.88
CA GLY A 359 -3.85 19.22 10.45
C GLY A 359 -2.44 18.79 10.11
N ASP A 360 -1.48 18.91 11.03
CA ASP A 360 -0.14 18.34 10.81
C ASP A 360 -0.16 16.82 10.91
N TYR A 361 -0.85 16.26 11.92
CA TYR A 361 -0.94 14.82 12.10
C TYR A 361 -1.60 14.11 10.92
N VAL A 362 -2.80 14.52 10.49
CA VAL A 362 -3.54 13.82 9.44
C VAL A 362 -2.80 13.86 8.10
N ARG A 363 -2.14 14.99 7.78
CA ARG A 363 -1.34 15.15 6.56
C ARG A 363 -0.08 14.28 6.59
N VAL A 364 0.63 14.24 7.72
CA VAL A 364 1.82 13.40 7.89
C VAL A 364 1.45 11.91 7.88
N LEU A 365 0.38 11.52 8.57
CA LEU A 365 -0.09 10.14 8.61
C LEU A 365 -0.51 9.65 7.21
N ALA A 366 -1.25 10.47 6.46
CA ALA A 366 -1.63 10.17 5.09
C ALA A 366 -0.39 9.98 4.19
N GLN A 367 0.60 10.88 4.29
CA GLN A 367 1.83 10.78 3.51
C GLN A 367 2.69 9.58 3.91
N PHE A 368 2.77 9.25 5.19
CA PHE A 368 3.53 8.11 5.70
C PHE A 368 3.01 6.80 5.13
N TRP A 369 1.70 6.56 5.17
CA TRP A 369 1.11 5.33 4.63
C TRP A 369 0.92 5.35 3.12
N ALA A 370 0.96 6.54 2.50
CA ALA A 370 1.05 6.67 1.06
C ALA A 370 2.50 6.51 0.56
N ASP A 371 3.50 6.22 1.39
CA ASP A 371 4.87 5.84 1.00
C ASP A 371 5.64 6.76 0.01
N GLY A 372 5.11 7.93 -0.38
CA GLY A 372 5.79 8.98 -1.16
C GLY A 372 6.61 8.59 -2.40
N PRO A 373 7.43 9.52 -2.94
CA PRO A 373 8.22 9.33 -4.18
C PRO A 373 9.39 8.35 -4.08
N ASN A 374 9.41 7.50 -3.05
CA ASN A 374 10.39 6.42 -2.86
C ASN A 374 9.69 5.17 -2.30
N SER A 375 8.44 4.93 -2.71
CA SER A 375 7.60 3.88 -2.15
C SER A 375 8.10 2.50 -2.54
N GLU A 376 8.29 1.63 -1.55
CA GLU A 376 8.40 0.18 -1.76
C GLU A 376 7.03 -0.47 -2.00
N THR A 377 5.99 0.33 -2.18
CA THR A 377 4.55 0.01 -2.08
C THR A 377 4.17 -0.60 -0.73
N PRO A 378 2.88 -0.66 -0.38
CA PRO A 378 2.47 -1.19 0.92
C PRO A 378 3.08 -2.54 1.31
N PRO A 379 3.15 -3.57 0.42
CA PRO A 379 3.79 -4.82 0.82
C PRO A 379 5.29 -4.66 1.11
N GLY A 380 6.02 -3.80 0.39
CA GLY A 380 7.43 -3.55 0.66
C GLY A 380 7.68 -2.73 1.92
N HIS A 381 6.81 -1.77 2.24
CA HIS A 381 6.88 -1.02 3.50
C HIS A 381 6.84 -1.98 4.71
N TRP A 382 5.96 -2.99 4.69
CA TRP A 382 5.92 -3.99 5.77
C TRP A 382 7.17 -4.87 5.87
N PHE A 383 7.88 -5.09 4.76
CA PHE A 383 9.21 -5.71 4.81
C PHE A 383 10.26 -4.77 5.43
N THR A 384 10.20 -3.47 5.15
CA THR A 384 11.03 -2.46 5.82
C THR A 384 10.76 -2.41 7.32
N ILE A 385 9.50 -2.50 7.75
CA ILE A 385 9.12 -2.58 9.17
C ILE A 385 9.66 -3.87 9.81
N LEU A 386 9.50 -5.03 9.17
CA LEU A 386 10.06 -6.29 9.65
C LEU A 386 11.59 -6.19 9.83
N ASN A 387 12.26 -5.56 8.86
CA ASN A 387 13.69 -5.32 8.88
C ASN A 387 14.11 -4.41 10.03
N TYR A 388 13.38 -3.31 10.26
CA TYR A 388 13.55 -2.42 11.41
C TYR A 388 13.40 -3.16 12.75
N VAL A 389 12.35 -3.98 12.89
CA VAL A 389 12.11 -4.81 14.09
C VAL A 389 13.26 -5.79 14.31
N SER A 390 13.72 -6.43 13.23
CA SER A 390 14.77 -7.45 13.27
C SER A 390 16.14 -6.90 13.68
N ASP A 391 16.40 -5.62 13.37
CA ASP A 391 17.65 -4.94 13.68
C ASP A 391 17.62 -4.26 15.06
N HIS A 392 16.45 -4.17 15.69
CA HIS A 392 16.31 -3.50 16.97
C HIS A 392 17.11 -4.22 18.08
N PRO A 393 17.97 -3.53 18.86
CA PRO A 393 18.86 -4.16 19.84
C PRO A 393 18.15 -4.99 20.92
N SER A 394 16.95 -4.59 21.30
CA SER A 394 16.12 -5.32 22.28
C SER A 394 15.38 -6.53 21.70
N PHE A 395 15.40 -6.73 20.39
CA PHE A 395 14.72 -7.84 19.76
C PHE A 395 15.55 -9.12 19.83
N VAL A 396 14.92 -10.22 20.22
CA VAL A 396 15.55 -11.55 20.31
C VAL A 396 14.93 -12.43 19.25
N LYS A 397 15.70 -12.78 18.21
CA LYS A 397 15.26 -13.58 17.05
C LYS A 397 14.91 -15.02 17.43
N LYS A 398 13.73 -15.21 18.02
CA LYS A 398 13.10 -16.51 18.32
C LYS A 398 11.81 -16.59 17.54
N PHE A 399 11.67 -17.60 16.69
CA PHE A 399 10.46 -17.77 15.90
C PHE A 399 9.26 -18.04 16.82
N ASN A 400 8.21 -17.23 16.70
CA ASN A 400 7.05 -17.22 17.59
C ASN A 400 7.41 -16.99 19.07
N GLY A 401 8.46 -16.20 19.33
CA GLY A 401 8.95 -15.88 20.67
C GLY A 401 9.48 -17.07 21.48
N LYS A 402 9.58 -18.25 20.87
CA LYS A 402 9.84 -19.54 21.53
C LYS A 402 11.07 -20.23 20.95
N GLY A 403 11.58 -21.22 21.69
CA GLY A 403 12.69 -22.06 21.23
C GLY A 403 14.06 -21.37 21.25
N PRO A 404 15.04 -21.91 20.50
CA PRO A 404 16.39 -21.37 20.43
C PRO A 404 16.42 -20.02 19.70
N VAL A 405 17.41 -19.19 20.04
CA VAL A 405 17.72 -18.00 19.25
C VAL A 405 18.24 -18.43 17.90
N LEU A 406 17.66 -17.88 16.84
CA LEU A 406 18.03 -18.16 15.46
C LEU A 406 19.22 -17.31 15.04
N SER A 407 20.00 -17.83 14.08
CA SER A 407 20.94 -17.00 13.33
C SER A 407 20.19 -15.95 12.50
N ASP A 408 20.85 -14.85 12.16
CA ASP A 408 20.27 -13.81 11.31
C ASP A 408 19.74 -14.39 9.99
N LEU A 409 20.53 -15.26 9.34
CA LEU A 409 20.12 -15.90 8.09
C LEU A 409 18.86 -16.75 8.25
N GLU A 410 18.78 -17.57 9.30
CA GLU A 410 17.62 -18.44 9.53
C GLU A 410 16.37 -17.63 9.91
N TRP A 411 16.53 -16.55 10.68
CA TRP A 411 15.44 -15.61 10.97
C TRP A 411 14.92 -14.98 9.68
N ASP A 412 15.81 -14.39 8.88
CA ASP A 412 15.44 -13.64 7.68
C ASP A 412 14.67 -14.53 6.69
N VAL A 413 15.16 -15.73 6.37
CA VAL A 413 14.47 -16.61 5.39
C VAL A 413 13.10 -17.09 5.88
N LYS A 414 12.95 -17.36 7.18
CA LYS A 414 11.66 -17.78 7.76
C LYS A 414 10.67 -16.61 7.83
N ALA A 415 11.15 -15.44 8.27
CA ALA A 415 10.33 -14.25 8.39
C ALA A 415 9.87 -13.74 7.02
N TYR A 416 10.77 -13.68 6.03
CA TYR A 416 10.42 -13.27 4.67
C TYR A 416 9.48 -14.22 3.97
N LEU A 417 9.63 -15.54 4.14
CA LEU A 417 8.68 -16.49 3.56
C LEU A 417 7.29 -16.31 4.18
N SER A 418 7.22 -16.15 5.50
CA SER A 418 5.95 -15.99 6.22
C SER A 418 5.24 -14.69 5.83
N LEU A 419 5.95 -13.56 5.86
CA LEU A 419 5.40 -12.26 5.49
C LEU A 419 5.10 -12.16 4.00
N GLY A 420 6.03 -12.59 3.15
CA GLY A 420 5.86 -12.55 1.69
C GLY A 420 4.67 -13.38 1.22
N GLY A 421 4.55 -14.62 1.72
CA GLY A 421 3.41 -15.49 1.38
C GLY A 421 2.07 -14.91 1.82
N ALA A 422 2.00 -14.37 3.03
CA ALA A 422 0.77 -13.75 3.53
C ALA A 422 0.38 -12.48 2.76
N LEU A 423 1.36 -11.64 2.42
CA LEU A 423 1.10 -10.45 1.60
C LEU A 423 0.73 -10.79 0.15
N HIS A 424 1.27 -11.88 -0.40
CA HIS A 424 0.82 -12.40 -1.70
C HIS A 424 -0.66 -12.81 -1.65
N ASP A 425 -1.08 -13.52 -0.61
CA ASP A 425 -2.50 -13.87 -0.42
C ASP A 425 -3.39 -12.65 -0.17
N ALA A 426 -2.90 -11.66 0.59
CA ALA A 426 -3.60 -10.40 0.78
C ALA A 426 -3.84 -9.66 -0.55
N ALA A 427 -2.87 -9.70 -1.48
CA ALA A 427 -3.03 -9.15 -2.82
C ALA A 427 -4.14 -9.86 -3.61
N ILE A 428 -4.14 -11.20 -3.59
CA ILE A 428 -5.14 -12.05 -4.28
C ILE A 428 -6.54 -11.73 -3.76
N ALA A 429 -6.74 -11.73 -2.44
CA ALA A 429 -8.03 -11.44 -1.84
C ALA A 429 -8.49 -10.02 -2.18
N ALA A 430 -7.66 -9.01 -1.93
CA ALA A 430 -8.05 -7.61 -2.15
C ALA A 430 -8.34 -7.30 -3.63
N TRP A 431 -7.52 -7.76 -4.57
CA TRP A 431 -7.74 -7.47 -5.98
C TRP A 431 -8.82 -8.36 -6.62
N GLY A 432 -9.05 -9.59 -6.13
CA GLY A 432 -10.21 -10.38 -6.52
C GLY A 432 -11.53 -9.70 -6.14
N ILE A 433 -11.61 -9.19 -4.90
CA ILE A 433 -12.76 -8.40 -4.42
C ILE A 433 -12.92 -7.12 -5.27
N LYS A 434 -11.83 -6.37 -5.49
CA LYS A 434 -11.87 -5.12 -6.29
C LYS A 434 -12.33 -5.35 -7.72
N GLY A 435 -11.86 -6.42 -8.37
CA GLY A 435 -12.25 -6.75 -9.74
C GLY A 435 -13.71 -7.14 -9.85
N TRP A 436 -14.23 -7.89 -8.87
CA TRP A 436 -15.63 -8.30 -8.85
C TRP A 436 -16.58 -7.14 -8.51
N TYR A 437 -16.39 -6.50 -7.36
CA TYR A 437 -17.32 -5.46 -6.91
C TYR A 437 -17.16 -4.14 -7.67
N ASP A 438 -16.00 -3.89 -8.27
CA ASP A 438 -15.72 -2.74 -9.11
C ASP A 438 -16.16 -1.39 -8.49
N GLY A 439 -16.05 -1.25 -7.17
CA GLY A 439 -16.62 -0.11 -6.46
C GLY A 439 -16.03 1.24 -6.86
N VAL A 440 -16.88 2.26 -6.94
CA VAL A 440 -16.52 3.66 -7.24
C VAL A 440 -15.53 4.28 -6.23
N ARG A 441 -14.82 5.34 -6.66
CA ARG A 441 -13.91 6.11 -5.80
C ARG A 441 -14.56 7.40 -5.30
N PRO A 442 -14.16 7.93 -4.12
CA PRO A 442 -14.78 9.13 -3.54
C PRO A 442 -14.82 10.34 -4.46
N VAL A 443 -13.76 10.61 -5.21
CA VAL A 443 -13.72 11.77 -6.13
C VAL A 443 -14.81 11.72 -7.21
N THR A 444 -15.09 10.55 -7.75
CA THR A 444 -16.17 10.36 -8.74
C THR A 444 -17.54 10.46 -8.06
N ALA A 445 -17.74 9.74 -6.96
CA ALA A 445 -19.01 9.72 -6.23
C ALA A 445 -19.43 11.11 -5.76
N LEU A 446 -18.53 11.84 -5.09
CA LEU A 446 -18.79 13.17 -4.55
C LEU A 446 -19.06 14.19 -5.67
N ARG A 447 -18.25 14.20 -6.74
CA ARG A 447 -18.46 15.11 -7.88
C ARG A 447 -19.75 14.81 -8.64
N TYR A 448 -20.14 13.54 -8.74
CA TYR A 448 -21.41 13.14 -9.34
C TYR A 448 -22.61 13.60 -8.52
N MET A 449 -22.65 13.24 -7.22
CA MET A 449 -23.75 13.63 -6.33
C MET A 449 -23.87 15.15 -6.22
N ALA A 450 -22.74 15.86 -6.09
CA ALA A 450 -22.74 17.33 -6.05
C ALA A 450 -23.25 17.97 -7.35
N GLY A 451 -22.98 17.35 -8.51
CA GLY A 451 -23.49 17.79 -9.80
C GLY A 451 -25.00 17.59 -9.96
N LEU A 452 -25.60 16.64 -9.23
CA LEU A 452 -27.05 16.46 -9.15
C LEU A 452 -27.72 17.48 -8.23
N GLY A 453 -27.03 17.91 -7.18
CA GLY A 453 -27.50 18.90 -6.21
C GLY A 453 -27.58 18.33 -4.80
N GLN A 454 -28.59 18.74 -4.03
CA GLN A 454 -28.77 18.32 -2.63
C GLN A 454 -29.96 17.38 -2.42
N SER A 455 -29.90 16.49 -1.43
CA SER A 455 -30.97 15.53 -1.09
C SER A 455 -31.72 15.79 0.21
N SER A 456 -31.38 16.82 0.97
CA SER A 456 -31.93 17.03 2.32
C SER A 456 -33.29 17.73 2.38
N ASP A 457 -33.59 18.67 1.49
CA ASP A 457 -34.88 19.38 1.49
C ASP A 457 -35.45 19.57 0.07
N PRO A 458 -36.59 18.92 -0.26
CA PRO A 458 -37.24 19.06 -1.57
C PRO A 458 -37.78 20.46 -1.87
N ASN A 459 -37.83 21.36 -0.89
CA ASN A 459 -38.28 22.74 -1.08
C ASN A 459 -37.12 23.73 -1.32
N LEU A 460 -35.87 23.29 -1.16
CA LEU A 460 -34.70 24.11 -1.49
C LEU A 460 -34.31 23.94 -2.96
N PRO A 461 -33.58 24.92 -3.54
CA PRO A 461 -33.03 24.79 -4.88
C PRO A 461 -32.19 23.52 -5.06
N SER A 462 -32.08 23.08 -6.33
CA SER A 462 -31.22 21.97 -6.74
C SER A 462 -31.48 20.67 -5.97
N TYR A 463 -32.73 20.40 -5.57
CA TYR A 463 -33.06 19.13 -4.94
C TYR A 463 -32.96 17.97 -5.94
N HIS A 464 -32.26 16.91 -5.55
CA HIS A 464 -32.21 15.63 -6.24
C HIS A 464 -32.08 14.49 -5.23
N PRO A 465 -32.86 13.40 -5.32
CA PRO A 465 -32.82 12.31 -4.33
C PRO A 465 -31.46 11.61 -4.25
N ALA A 466 -30.68 11.62 -5.33
CA ALA A 466 -29.29 11.12 -5.39
C ALA A 466 -28.22 12.22 -5.29
N GLY A 467 -28.60 13.42 -4.84
CA GLY A 467 -27.67 14.49 -4.48
C GLY A 467 -26.94 14.19 -3.17
N VAL A 468 -26.14 15.16 -2.71
CA VAL A 468 -25.49 15.13 -1.39
C VAL A 468 -26.39 15.71 -0.30
N ASP A 469 -26.17 15.34 0.95
CA ASP A 469 -26.85 15.96 2.07
C ASP A 469 -26.25 17.33 2.43
N LEU A 470 -27.12 18.27 2.80
CA LEU A 470 -26.74 19.56 3.34
C LEU A 470 -26.34 19.39 4.81
N ILE A 471 -25.09 19.73 5.10
CA ILE A 471 -24.50 19.65 6.44
C ILE A 471 -23.98 21.05 6.77
N PRO A 472 -24.65 21.82 7.66
CA PRO A 472 -24.25 23.18 7.97
C PRO A 472 -22.77 23.29 8.35
N GLY A 473 -22.04 24.21 7.71
CA GLY A 473 -20.60 24.37 7.91
C GLY A 473 -19.70 23.40 7.14
N LEU A 474 -20.25 22.41 6.42
CA LEU A 474 -19.50 21.43 5.64
C LEU A 474 -20.00 21.29 4.19
N ILE A 475 -21.30 21.14 3.99
CA ILE A 475 -21.95 21.00 2.69
C ILE A 475 -23.14 21.96 2.62
N GLU A 476 -23.07 22.93 1.73
CA GLU A 476 -24.06 24.01 1.64
C GLU A 476 -24.37 24.35 0.18
N LEU A 477 -25.48 25.06 -0.02
CA LEU A 477 -25.77 25.74 -1.27
C LEU A 477 -24.94 27.03 -1.36
N VAL A 478 -24.52 27.37 -2.57
CA VAL A 478 -24.01 28.71 -2.88
C VAL A 478 -25.21 29.66 -2.93
N GLU A 479 -25.21 30.66 -2.06
CA GLU A 479 -26.28 31.66 -1.95
C GLU A 479 -25.92 32.96 -2.70
N ALA A 480 -26.91 33.81 -2.94
CA ALA A 480 -26.64 35.16 -3.46
C ALA A 480 -25.80 35.98 -2.46
N GLY A 481 -24.71 36.58 -2.94
CA GLY A 481 -23.69 37.27 -2.14
C GLY A 481 -22.60 36.36 -1.57
N ASP A 482 -22.63 35.05 -1.86
CA ASP A 482 -21.56 34.12 -1.49
C ASP A 482 -20.29 34.41 -2.33
N PRO A 483 -19.07 34.35 -1.76
CA PRO A 483 -17.83 34.50 -2.53
C PRO A 483 -17.69 33.55 -3.74
N LEU A 484 -18.39 32.42 -3.74
CA LEU A 484 -18.42 31.44 -4.81
C LEU A 484 -19.54 31.67 -5.84
N GLU A 485 -20.40 32.68 -5.69
CA GLU A 485 -21.58 32.91 -6.57
C GLU A 485 -21.20 33.07 -8.05
N GLY A 486 -19.97 33.49 -8.33
CA GLY A 486 -19.46 33.76 -9.67
C GLY A 486 -19.81 35.18 -10.17
N PRO A 487 -19.13 35.69 -11.19
CA PRO A 487 -19.31 37.07 -11.68
C PRO A 487 -20.76 37.46 -12.03
N ASN A 488 -21.61 36.50 -12.39
CA ASN A 488 -23.00 36.72 -12.78
C ASN A 488 -23.99 35.92 -11.91
N GLY A 489 -23.56 35.40 -10.76
CA GLY A 489 -24.38 34.52 -9.93
C GLY A 489 -24.61 33.12 -10.55
N GLU A 490 -23.77 32.70 -11.51
CA GLU A 490 -23.94 31.43 -12.23
C GLU A 490 -23.79 30.18 -11.37
N ASN A 491 -23.19 30.31 -10.18
CA ASN A 491 -23.03 29.22 -9.23
C ASN A 491 -24.11 29.22 -8.15
N ILE A 492 -24.99 30.22 -8.07
CA ILE A 492 -26.07 30.24 -7.07
C ILE A 492 -26.92 28.97 -7.21
N GLY A 493 -27.13 28.27 -6.09
CA GLY A 493 -27.82 26.99 -6.02
C GLY A 493 -26.96 25.77 -6.32
N LYS A 494 -25.67 25.93 -6.69
CA LYS A 494 -24.72 24.80 -6.72
C LYS A 494 -24.30 24.40 -5.30
N ILE A 495 -23.73 23.21 -5.17
CA ILE A 495 -23.17 22.70 -3.93
C ILE A 495 -21.74 23.23 -3.73
N LYS A 496 -21.44 23.66 -2.51
CA LYS A 496 -20.08 23.97 -2.04
C LYS A 496 -19.71 23.07 -0.86
N PHE A 497 -18.42 22.72 -0.79
CA PHE A 497 -17.82 21.93 0.29
C PHE A 497 -16.82 22.76 1.07
N TYR A 498 -16.80 22.62 2.40
CA TYR A 498 -15.73 23.14 3.27
C TYR A 498 -14.71 22.02 3.50
N THR A 499 -13.58 22.09 2.78
CA THR A 499 -12.61 20.98 2.62
C THR A 499 -11.20 21.54 2.40
N TRP A 500 -10.17 20.68 2.42
CA TRP A 500 -8.90 21.00 1.75
C TRP A 500 -9.17 21.53 0.34
N ARG A 501 -8.60 22.70 0.02
CA ARG A 501 -8.99 23.48 -1.17
C ARG A 501 -8.47 22.91 -2.49
N GLY A 502 -7.56 21.94 -2.43
CA GLY A 502 -7.05 21.25 -3.62
C GLY A 502 -5.68 21.74 -4.08
N PRO A 503 -5.07 21.02 -5.03
CA PRO A 503 -3.69 21.27 -5.46
C PRO A 503 -3.52 22.60 -6.23
N ASP A 504 -4.59 23.16 -6.79
CA ASP A 504 -4.53 24.41 -7.56
C ASP A 504 -4.26 25.65 -6.70
N TYR A 505 -4.39 25.51 -5.38
CA TYR A 505 -4.02 26.55 -4.41
C TYR A 505 -2.52 26.50 -4.02
N VAL A 506 -1.78 25.51 -4.52
CA VAL A 506 -0.36 25.32 -4.23
C VAL A 506 0.45 25.42 -5.53
N THR A 507 1.17 26.51 -5.70
CA THR A 507 2.09 26.71 -6.83
C THR A 507 3.52 26.30 -6.49
N ASP A 508 3.93 26.50 -5.24
CA ASP A 508 5.22 26.05 -4.69
C ASP A 508 4.97 25.21 -3.43
N PRO A 509 5.07 23.88 -3.50
CA PRO A 509 4.78 23.01 -2.37
C PRO A 509 5.81 23.12 -1.24
N THR A 510 6.92 23.83 -1.44
CA THR A 510 7.93 24.04 -0.39
C THR A 510 7.62 25.22 0.51
N THR A 511 6.74 26.13 0.09
CA THR A 511 6.46 27.40 0.78
C THR A 511 4.98 27.72 0.95
N GLN A 512 4.08 26.87 0.44
CA GLN A 512 2.64 27.13 0.43
C GLN A 512 1.84 25.93 0.92
N ILE A 513 0.70 26.23 1.53
CA ILE A 513 -0.37 25.27 1.85
C ILE A 513 -1.63 25.66 1.09
N ALA A 514 -2.44 24.69 0.68
CA ALA A 514 -3.75 24.99 0.09
C ALA A 514 -4.70 25.56 1.15
N GLY A 515 -4.57 25.08 2.39
CA GLY A 515 -5.49 25.34 3.49
C GLY A 515 -6.85 24.66 3.29
N VAL A 516 -7.77 24.95 4.22
CA VAL A 516 -9.15 24.48 4.17
C VAL A 516 -10.09 25.67 3.92
N GLY A 517 -11.13 25.47 3.14
CA GLY A 517 -12.11 26.51 2.83
C GLY A 517 -13.23 26.04 1.92
N TRP A 518 -14.17 26.95 1.66
CA TRP A 518 -15.27 26.70 0.73
C TRP A 518 -14.76 26.63 -0.71
N ILE A 519 -15.11 25.56 -1.43
CA ILE A 519 -14.91 25.36 -2.87
C ILE A 519 -16.21 24.88 -3.51
N LEU A 520 -16.34 25.02 -4.84
CA LEU A 520 -17.40 24.34 -5.58
C LEU A 520 -17.17 22.82 -5.48
N ALA A 521 -18.21 22.08 -5.07
CA ALA A 521 -18.10 20.65 -4.79
C ALA A 521 -17.78 19.82 -6.05
N GLU A 522 -18.23 20.28 -7.21
CA GLU A 522 -17.91 19.68 -8.52
C GLU A 522 -16.40 19.77 -8.87
N GLU A 523 -15.64 20.60 -8.17
CA GLU A 523 -14.19 20.75 -8.34
C GLU A 523 -13.38 20.03 -7.26
N TRP A 524 -14.00 19.26 -6.35
CA TRP A 524 -13.34 18.65 -5.20
C TRP A 524 -12.17 17.72 -5.59
N TRP A 525 -11.09 17.74 -4.79
CA TRP A 525 -9.94 16.85 -4.91
C TRP A 525 -9.66 16.13 -3.59
N PRO A 526 -9.32 14.83 -3.61
CA PRO A 526 -8.76 14.18 -2.43
C PRO A 526 -7.37 14.76 -2.12
N TYR A 527 -6.94 14.70 -0.86
CA TYR A 527 -5.60 15.14 -0.42
C TYR A 527 -4.49 14.27 -1.01
N GLN A 528 -4.13 14.53 -2.27
CA GLN A 528 -3.17 13.80 -3.09
C GLN A 528 -2.57 14.72 -4.15
N ARG A 529 -1.46 14.30 -4.76
CA ARG A 529 -0.79 15.04 -5.84
C ARG A 529 -1.69 15.16 -7.07
N LYS A 530 -1.66 16.33 -7.70
CA LYS A 530 -2.39 16.59 -8.96
C LYS A 530 -2.07 15.58 -10.07
N THR A 531 -0.87 15.00 -10.04
CA THR A 531 -0.40 14.02 -11.02
C THR A 531 -0.71 12.57 -10.66
N PHE A 532 -1.26 12.32 -9.46
CA PHE A 532 -1.62 11.00 -8.96
C PHE A 532 -2.87 11.11 -8.09
N VAL A 533 -4.02 11.25 -8.75
CA VAL A 533 -5.33 11.31 -8.10
C VAL A 533 -5.92 9.93 -8.06
N THR A 534 -6.04 9.37 -6.87
CA THR A 534 -6.45 7.99 -6.55
C THR A 534 -5.72 6.90 -7.37
N PRO A 535 -5.34 5.77 -6.77
CA PRO A 535 -4.74 4.69 -7.54
C PRO A 535 -5.68 4.16 -8.66
N PRO A 536 -5.13 3.65 -9.78
CA PRO A 536 -5.89 3.25 -10.97
C PRO A 536 -6.55 1.86 -10.80
N PHE A 537 -7.46 1.76 -9.83
CA PHE A 537 -8.25 0.56 -9.53
C PHE A 537 -9.45 0.91 -8.64
N ALA A 538 -10.47 0.05 -8.62
CA ALA A 538 -11.69 0.20 -7.82
C ALA A 538 -11.43 0.46 -6.32
N GLY A 539 -12.40 1.09 -5.65
CA GLY A 539 -12.32 1.56 -4.27
C GLY A 539 -12.46 0.46 -3.22
N TYR A 540 -13.33 -0.52 -3.43
CA TYR A 540 -13.73 -1.51 -2.43
C TYR A 540 -13.08 -2.88 -2.67
N ILE A 541 -12.37 -3.49 -1.71
CA ILE A 541 -11.92 -3.00 -0.39
C ILE A 541 -10.56 -2.28 -0.49
N SER A 542 -10.05 -1.66 0.59
CA SER A 542 -8.71 -1.04 0.60
C SER A 542 -7.57 -2.07 0.59
N GLY A 543 -6.72 -2.05 -0.44
CA GLY A 543 -5.53 -2.89 -0.48
C GLY A 543 -4.50 -2.57 0.60
N HIS A 544 -4.30 -1.29 0.95
CA HIS A 544 -3.38 -0.90 2.02
C HIS A 544 -3.82 -1.48 3.37
N SER A 545 -5.12 -1.43 3.66
CA SER A 545 -5.69 -1.96 4.91
C SER A 545 -5.57 -3.49 4.97
N THR A 546 -5.81 -4.19 3.85
CA THR A 546 -5.63 -5.64 3.78
C THR A 546 -4.16 -6.03 4.02
N TYR A 547 -3.21 -5.42 3.31
CA TYR A 547 -1.78 -5.68 3.54
C TYR A 547 -1.37 -5.39 4.98
N SER A 548 -1.82 -4.27 5.53
CA SER A 548 -1.41 -3.81 6.85
C SER A 548 -1.93 -4.71 7.97
N ARG A 549 -3.21 -5.06 7.94
CA ARG A 549 -3.74 -5.99 8.94
C ARG A 549 -3.09 -7.36 8.82
N THR A 550 -2.92 -7.89 7.60
CA THR A 550 -2.23 -9.17 7.40
C THR A 550 -0.81 -9.14 7.93
N ALA A 551 -0.02 -8.10 7.61
CA ALA A 551 1.35 -7.97 8.07
C ALA A 551 1.46 -7.87 9.59
N ALA A 552 0.62 -7.04 10.24
CA ALA A 552 0.63 -6.88 11.70
C ALA A 552 0.37 -8.22 12.42
N GLU A 553 -0.56 -9.03 11.91
CA GLU A 553 -0.81 -10.39 12.44
C GLU A 553 0.39 -11.33 12.22
N ILE A 554 1.01 -11.31 11.03
CA ILE A 554 2.20 -12.11 10.77
C ILE A 554 3.35 -11.68 11.69
N LEU A 555 3.63 -10.39 11.82
CA LEU A 555 4.69 -9.86 12.68
C LEU A 555 4.43 -10.28 14.13
N THR A 556 3.20 -10.16 14.62
CA THR A 556 2.80 -10.65 15.95
C THR A 556 3.10 -12.14 16.11
N MET A 557 2.72 -12.96 15.13
CA MET A 557 2.94 -14.41 15.20
C MET A 557 4.40 -14.84 15.08
N ILE A 558 5.22 -14.20 14.23
CA ILE A 558 6.62 -14.60 14.04
C ILE A 558 7.53 -14.07 15.15
N THR A 559 7.21 -12.90 15.72
CA THR A 559 7.95 -12.34 16.86
C THR A 559 7.46 -12.95 18.19
N GLY A 560 6.22 -13.44 18.22
CA GLY A 560 5.55 -13.95 19.43
C GLY A 560 5.06 -12.85 20.36
N ASP A 561 4.94 -11.62 19.86
CA ASP A 561 4.65 -10.41 20.61
C ASP A 561 3.94 -9.39 19.71
N GLU A 562 2.83 -8.78 20.17
CA GLU A 562 2.13 -7.75 19.38
C GLU A 562 2.87 -6.40 19.42
N TYR A 563 3.74 -6.19 20.41
CA TYR A 563 4.45 -4.94 20.61
C TYR A 563 5.68 -4.83 19.71
N PHE A 564 5.94 -3.61 19.25
CA PHE A 564 7.27 -3.27 18.72
C PHE A 564 8.34 -3.57 19.79
N PRO A 565 9.58 -3.91 19.40
CA PRO A 565 10.69 -4.04 20.34
C PRO A 565 10.82 -2.81 21.24
N ALA A 566 11.14 -3.01 22.54
CA ALA A 566 11.10 -1.97 23.57
C ALA A 566 9.73 -1.28 23.79
N GLY A 567 8.66 -1.77 23.15
CA GLY A 567 7.28 -1.32 23.33
C GLY A 567 6.91 -0.10 22.48
N MET A 568 7.72 0.28 21.49
CA MET A 568 7.47 1.46 20.66
C MET A 568 8.16 1.36 19.29
N GLY A 569 7.41 1.57 18.21
CA GLY A 569 7.92 1.97 16.89
C GLY A 569 7.74 3.47 16.71
N GLU A 570 8.70 4.13 16.06
CA GLU A 570 8.69 5.59 15.91
C GLU A 570 9.09 6.02 14.49
N PHE A 571 8.48 7.08 13.99
CA PHE A 571 8.87 7.76 12.77
C PHE A 571 8.82 9.28 12.97
N HIS A 572 9.99 9.91 13.00
CA HIS A 572 10.13 11.35 13.24
C HIS A 572 10.07 12.16 11.95
N VAL A 573 9.38 13.29 11.98
CA VAL A 573 9.28 14.26 10.89
C VAL A 573 9.57 15.65 11.41
N ASP A 574 10.62 16.29 10.88
CA ASP A 574 10.96 17.67 11.22
C ASP A 574 9.94 18.65 10.59
N ALA A 575 9.71 19.77 11.26
CA ALA A 575 8.93 20.88 10.75
C ALA A 575 9.50 21.38 9.42
N ASN A 576 8.62 21.60 8.44
CA ASN A 576 8.98 22.10 7.11
C ASN A 576 10.04 21.25 6.37
N SER A 577 10.15 19.97 6.68
CA SER A 577 11.09 19.01 6.05
C SER A 577 10.79 18.68 4.59
N ASN A 578 9.70 19.22 4.03
CA ASN A 578 9.16 18.88 2.71
C ASN A 578 8.76 17.39 2.60
N PHE A 579 8.56 16.71 3.73
CA PHE A 579 8.13 15.31 3.76
C PHE A 579 6.81 15.09 3.02
N LEU A 580 5.84 16.01 3.18
CA LEU A 580 4.54 15.95 2.51
C LEU A 580 4.67 15.96 0.98
N GLY A 581 5.58 16.79 0.44
CA GLY A 581 5.84 16.93 -1.00
C GLY A 581 4.65 17.40 -1.87
N LEU A 582 3.45 17.53 -1.30
CA LEU A 582 2.24 18.08 -1.91
C LEU A 582 2.09 19.58 -1.60
N GLU A 583 2.46 19.95 -0.39
CA GLU A 583 2.37 21.30 0.18
C GLU A 583 3.31 21.41 1.39
N GLN A 584 3.50 22.62 1.91
CA GLN A 584 4.40 22.86 3.03
C GLN A 584 3.85 22.22 4.32
N GLY A 585 4.73 21.53 5.03
CA GLY A 585 4.44 20.98 6.35
C GLY A 585 5.33 19.79 6.70
N PRO A 586 5.18 19.22 7.91
CA PRO A 586 4.32 19.73 8.99
C PRO A 586 4.80 21.10 9.54
N SER A 587 3.93 21.83 10.25
CA SER A 587 4.28 23.14 10.82
C SER A 587 5.14 23.05 12.08
N VAL A 588 5.07 21.91 12.77
CA VAL A 588 5.87 21.57 13.95
C VAL A 588 6.58 20.22 13.76
N ASP A 589 7.62 19.98 14.55
CA ASP A 589 8.22 18.65 14.65
C ASP A 589 7.19 17.70 15.27
N LEU A 590 7.05 16.50 14.72
CA LEU A 590 6.21 15.46 15.31
C LEU A 590 6.79 14.06 15.06
N THR A 591 6.40 13.12 15.91
CA THR A 591 6.82 11.72 15.80
C THR A 591 5.58 10.84 15.78
N LEU A 592 5.36 10.12 14.68
CA LEU A 592 4.37 9.05 14.68
C LEU A 592 4.88 7.91 15.57
N GLN A 593 4.03 7.43 16.47
CA GLN A 593 4.39 6.43 17.48
C GLN A 593 3.36 5.30 17.49
N TRP A 594 3.84 4.06 17.52
CA TRP A 594 3.01 2.86 17.59
C TRP A 594 3.50 1.93 18.70
N ALA A 595 2.61 1.56 19.63
CA ALA A 595 2.95 0.56 20.65
C ALA A 595 3.03 -0.85 20.06
N THR A 596 2.08 -1.18 19.18
CA THR A 596 1.91 -2.49 18.53
C THR A 596 1.96 -2.35 17.02
N TYR A 597 2.25 -3.46 16.34
CA TYR A 597 2.22 -3.53 14.87
C TYR A 597 0.87 -3.10 14.31
#